data_AF-A0A840YB56-F1
#
_entry.id   AF-A0A840YB56-F1
#
_cell.length_a   1.000
_cell.length_b   1.000
_cell.length_c   1.000
_cell.angle_alpha   90.00
_cell.angle_beta   90.00
_cell.angle_gamma   90.00
#
_symmetry.space_group_name_H-M   'P 1'
#
loop_
_entity.id
_entity.type
_entity.pdbx_description
1 polymer ?
#
loop_
_entity_poly.entity_id
_entity_poly.type
_entity_poly.pdbx_seq_one_letter_code
_entity_poly.pdbx_strand_id
1 'polypeptide(L)'
;MHHMSTEMQACIEECLRCHSTCLSMAMNHCLEVGGQHVEPAHFKLMMACAEICQTSANMMLIGTHHHKHTCRECAEICEECAASCDAVGGMEACAVDLH
;
A
#
# COMPACT_ATOMS: atom_id res chain seq x y z
N MET A 1 -20.55 -9.08 20.55
CA MET A 1 -19.30 -8.44 20.08
C MET A 1 -18.77 -9.32 18.97
N HIS A 2 -18.70 -8.82 17.73
CA HIS A 2 -18.12 -9.59 16.63
C HIS A 2 -16.61 -9.58 16.87
N HIS A 3 -16.04 -10.72 17.26
CA HIS A 3 -14.60 -10.85 17.41
C HIS A 3 -13.97 -10.72 16.03
N MET A 4 -13.08 -9.74 15.86
CA MET A 4 -12.27 -9.61 14.64
C MET A 4 -11.39 -10.85 14.50
N SER A 5 -11.34 -11.47 13.31
CA SER A 5 -10.55 -12.67 13.10
C SER A 5 -9.06 -12.36 13.11
N THR A 6 -8.23 -13.36 13.40
CA THR A 6 -6.78 -13.25 13.37
C THR A 6 -6.26 -12.84 11.99
N GLU A 7 -6.90 -13.33 10.92
CA GLU A 7 -6.56 -12.98 9.54
C GLU A 7 -6.89 -11.53 9.22
N MET A 8 -8.04 -11.03 9.69
CA MET A 8 -8.42 -9.62 9.50
C MET A 8 -7.47 -8.69 10.25
N GLN A 9 -7.06 -9.05 11.47
CA GLN A 9 -6.09 -8.30 12.24
C GLN A 9 -4.72 -8.24 11.52
N ALA A 10 -4.24 -9.38 10.99
CA ALA A 10 -3.00 -9.42 10.21
C ALA A 10 -3.10 -8.55 8.95
N CYS A 11 -4.23 -8.58 8.23
CA CYS A 11 -4.44 -7.75 7.06
C CYS A 11 -4.46 -6.24 7.39
N ILE A 12 -5.04 -5.85 8.54
CA ILE A 12 -4.99 -4.46 9.01
C ILE A 12 -3.54 -4.03 9.24
N GLU A 13 -2.76 -4.83 9.95
CA GLU A 13 -1.36 -4.54 10.26
C GLU A 13 -0.53 -4.39 8.98
N GLU A 14 -0.75 -5.28 8.02
CA GLU A 14 -0.05 -5.26 6.73
C GLU A 14 -0.43 -4.04 5.89
N CYS A 15 -1.72 -3.70 5.80
CA CYS A 15 -2.19 -2.49 5.12
C CYS A 15 -1.57 -1.23 5.76
N LEU A 16 -1.53 -1.13 7.08
CA LEU A 16 -0.95 0.04 7.76
C LEU A 16 0.56 0.14 7.52
N ARG A 17 1.25 -1.00 7.51
CA ARG A 17 2.67 -1.09 7.18
C ARG A 17 2.94 -0.61 5.76
N CYS A 18 2.25 -1.19 4.77
CA CYS A 18 2.36 -0.82 3.35
C CYS A 18 2.05 0.67 3.15
N HIS A 19 0.97 1.19 3.75
CA HIS A 19 0.65 2.62 3.72
C HIS A 19 1.83 3.49 4.16
N SER A 20 2.38 3.19 5.34
CA SER A 20 3.48 3.96 5.91
C SER A 20 4.75 3.88 5.05
N THR A 21 5.05 2.70 4.50
CA THR A 21 6.20 2.47 3.62
C THR A 21 6.05 3.26 2.33
N CYS A 22 4.95 3.08 1.59
CA CYS A 22 4.72 3.76 0.32
C CYS A 22 4.73 5.28 0.47
N LEU A 23 4.05 5.81 1.49
CA LEU A 23 4.03 7.25 1.72
C LEU A 23 5.42 7.80 2.10
N SER A 24 6.11 7.14 3.02
CA SER A 24 7.44 7.59 3.46
C SER A 24 8.46 7.51 2.31
N MET A 25 8.47 6.41 1.57
CA MET A 25 9.37 6.23 0.42
C MET A 25 9.05 7.22 -0.70
N ALA A 26 7.77 7.50 -0.97
CA ALA A 26 7.39 8.51 -1.96
C ALA A 26 7.95 9.88 -1.57
N MET A 27 7.70 10.30 -0.34
CA MET A 27 8.00 11.67 0.10
C MET A 27 9.49 11.90 0.38
N ASN A 28 10.16 10.91 0.97
CA ASN A 28 11.51 11.10 1.53
C ASN A 28 12.60 10.40 0.72
N HIS A 29 12.26 9.43 -0.14
CA HIS A 29 13.24 8.79 -1.00
C HIS A 29 13.03 9.22 -2.46
N CYS A 30 11.85 8.97 -3.01
CA CYS A 30 11.59 9.18 -4.43
C CYS A 30 11.75 10.66 -4.83
N LEU A 31 11.17 11.59 -4.05
CA LEU A 31 11.32 13.03 -4.31
C LEU A 31 12.77 13.52 -4.21
N GLU A 32 13.57 12.95 -3.31
CA GLU A 32 14.97 13.35 -3.13
C GLU A 32 15.87 12.80 -4.24
N VAL A 33 15.64 11.54 -4.66
CA VAL A 33 16.41 10.88 -5.72
C VAL A 33 16.05 11.45 -7.10
N GLY A 34 14.77 11.74 -7.34
CA GLY A 34 14.28 12.25 -8.61
C GLY A 34 14.40 11.23 -9.76
N GLY A 35 14.40 11.72 -11.00
CA GLY A 35 14.48 10.87 -12.19
C GLY A 35 13.30 9.89 -12.30
N GLN A 36 13.59 8.60 -12.51
CA GLN A 36 12.56 7.56 -12.65
C GLN A 36 11.69 7.39 -11.40
N HIS A 37 12.20 7.74 -10.20
CA HIS A 37 11.44 7.68 -8.96
C HIS A 37 10.32 8.73 -8.87
N VAL A 38 10.35 9.78 -9.69
CA VAL A 38 9.28 10.81 -9.72
C VAL A 38 8.54 10.83 -11.06
N GLU A 39 8.75 9.81 -11.90
CA GLU A 39 7.97 9.68 -13.13
C GLU A 39 6.47 9.59 -12.78
N PRO A 40 5.59 10.30 -13.51
CA PRO A 40 4.21 10.47 -13.09
C PRO A 40 3.44 9.16 -12.89
N ALA A 41 3.74 8.12 -13.67
CA ALA A 41 3.09 6.82 -13.53
C ALA A 41 3.45 6.15 -12.20
N HIS A 42 4.75 6.02 -11.91
CA HIS A 42 5.25 5.41 -10.67
C HIS A 42 4.81 6.19 -9.44
N PHE A 43 4.98 7.52 -9.44
CA PHE A 43 4.69 8.33 -8.27
C PHE A 43 3.19 8.36 -7.94
N LYS A 44 2.31 8.43 -8.96
CA LYS A 44 0.86 8.34 -8.74
C LYS A 44 0.47 6.98 -8.16
N LEU A 45 1.09 5.91 -8.65
CA LEU A 45 0.82 4.56 -8.19
C LEU A 45 1.24 4.36 -6.72
N MET A 46 2.39 4.89 -6.32
CA MET A 46 2.81 4.89 -4.91
C MET A 46 1.84 5.63 -4.00
N MET A 47 1.35 6.79 -4.44
CA MET A 47 0.35 7.56 -3.68
C MET A 47 -1.01 6.86 -3.63
N ALA A 48 -1.43 6.24 -4.72
CA ALA A 48 -2.64 5.42 -4.76
C ALA A 48 -2.53 4.21 -3.81
N CYS A 49 -1.39 3.52 -3.81
CA CYS A 49 -1.09 2.42 -2.91
C CYS A 49 -1.16 2.86 -1.44
N ALA A 50 -0.50 3.96 -1.09
CA ALA A 50 -0.57 4.51 0.25
C ALA A 50 -2.03 4.79 0.68
N GLU A 51 -2.83 5.44 -0.17
CA GLU A 51 -4.21 5.81 0.14
C GLU A 51 -5.15 4.58 0.26
N ILE A 52 -5.07 3.63 -0.66
CA ILE A 52 -5.96 2.46 -0.66
C ILE A 52 -5.65 1.52 0.51
N CYS A 53 -4.38 1.41 0.91
CA CYS A 53 -3.95 0.64 2.06
C CYS A 53 -4.52 1.24 3.36
N GLN A 54 -4.42 2.56 3.54
CA GLN A 54 -5.04 3.25 4.69
C GLN A 54 -6.57 3.07 4.68
N THR A 55 -7.21 3.25 3.52
CA THR A 55 -8.65 3.08 3.37
C THR A 55 -9.09 1.65 3.72
N SER A 56 -8.35 0.64 3.29
CA SER A 56 -8.66 -0.77 3.54
C SER A 56 -8.51 -1.13 5.01
N ALA A 57 -7.43 -0.69 5.66
CA ALA A 57 -7.26 -0.83 7.11
C ALA A 57 -8.42 -0.20 7.88
N ASN A 58 -8.80 1.02 7.52
CA ASN A 58 -9.92 1.73 8.15
C ASN A 58 -11.25 1.00 7.94
N MET A 59 -11.55 0.50 6.74
CA MET A 59 -12.79 -0.23 6.47
C MET A 59 -12.90 -1.53 7.27
N MET A 60 -11.78 -2.24 7.47
CA MET A 60 -11.71 -3.41 8.33
C MET A 60 -11.94 -3.04 9.80
N LEU A 61 -11.27 -1.98 10.30
CA LEU A 61 -11.43 -1.50 11.68
C LEU A 61 -12.85 -1.00 11.99
N ILE A 62 -13.50 -0.34 11.04
CA ILE A 62 -14.90 0.09 11.16
C ILE A 62 -15.84 -1.15 11.17
N GLY A 63 -15.41 -2.27 10.59
CA GLY A 63 -16.16 -3.54 10.61
C GLY A 63 -17.31 -3.59 9.61
N THR A 64 -17.23 -2.84 8.50
CA THR A 64 -18.28 -2.86 7.46
C THR A 64 -17.96 -3.92 6.40
N HIS A 65 -18.98 -4.58 5.85
CA HIS A 65 -18.81 -5.55 4.75
C HIS A 65 -18.13 -4.95 3.49
N HIS A 66 -18.10 -3.61 3.35
CA HIS A 66 -17.43 -2.94 2.25
C HIS A 66 -15.91 -3.12 2.25
N HIS A 67 -15.32 -3.57 3.36
CA HIS A 67 -13.90 -3.93 3.42
C HIS A 67 -13.52 -4.93 2.30
N LYS A 68 -14.44 -5.81 1.88
CA LYS A 68 -14.19 -6.78 0.80
C LYS A 68 -14.00 -6.16 -0.58
N HIS A 69 -14.50 -4.95 -0.79
CA HIS A 69 -14.29 -4.20 -2.03
C HIS A 69 -12.96 -3.47 -1.97
N THR A 70 -12.69 -2.77 -0.86
CA THR A 70 -11.45 -2.01 -0.70
C THR A 70 -10.23 -2.92 -0.61
N CYS A 71 -10.30 -4.04 0.11
CA CYS A 71 -9.18 -5.00 0.18
C CYS A 71 -8.85 -5.63 -1.18
N ARG A 72 -9.83 -5.77 -2.08
CA ARG A 72 -9.59 -6.30 -3.43
C ARG A 72 -8.82 -5.29 -4.29
N GLU A 73 -9.30 -4.05 -4.29
CA GLU A 73 -8.62 -2.94 -4.97
C GLU A 73 -7.21 -2.72 -4.38
N CYS A 74 -7.09 -2.83 -3.06
CA CYS A 74 -5.81 -2.75 -2.36
C CYS A 74 -4.82 -3.78 -2.89
N ALA A 75 -5.23 -5.04 -2.99
CA ALA A 75 -4.36 -6.11 -3.50
C ALA A 75 -3.89 -5.81 -4.94
N GLU A 76 -4.79 -5.41 -5.83
CA GLU A 76 -4.46 -5.04 -7.22
C GLU A 76 -3.45 -3.88 -7.29
N ILE A 77 -3.73 -2.78 -6.58
CA ILE A 77 -2.84 -1.62 -6.55
C ILE A 77 -1.48 -1.96 -5.91
N CYS A 78 -1.46 -2.81 -4.88
CA CYS A 78 -0.21 -3.23 -4.23
C CYS A 78 0.65 -4.07 -5.17
N GLU A 79 0.05 -4.98 -5.94
CA GLU A 79 0.75 -5.76 -6.96
C GLU A 79 1.37 -4.87 -8.03
N GLU A 80 0.61 -3.89 -8.55
CA GLU A 80 1.13 -2.92 -9.51
C GLU A 80 2.24 -2.05 -8.90
N CYS A 81 2.06 -1.58 -7.67
CA CYS A 81 3.03 -0.72 -6.99
C CYS A 81 4.34 -1.46 -6.74
N ALA A 82 4.28 -2.72 -6.28
CA ALA A 82 5.45 -3.55 -6.06
C ALA A 82 6.23 -3.77 -7.36
N ALA A 83 5.54 -4.13 -8.46
CA ALA A 83 6.16 -4.29 -9.77
C ALA A 83 6.82 -2.99 -10.28
N SER A 84 6.19 -1.84 -10.03
CA SER A 84 6.77 -0.54 -10.38
C SER A 84 7.97 -0.18 -9.50
N CYS A 85 7.93 -0.49 -8.20
CA CYS A 85 9.05 -0.31 -7.27
C CYS A 85 10.26 -1.17 -7.69
N ASP A 86 10.05 -2.42 -8.08
CA ASP A 86 11.09 -3.31 -8.61
C ASP A 86 11.75 -2.76 -9.88
N ALA A 87 10.95 -2.22 -10.80
CA ALA A 87 11.44 -1.71 -12.07
C ALA A 87 12.32 -0.45 -11.92
N VAL A 88 12.03 0.39 -10.92
CA VAL A 88 12.79 1.62 -10.64
C VAL A 88 14.05 1.32 -9.82
N GLY A 89 14.02 0.31 -8.94
CA GLY A 89 15.15 -0.11 -8.11
C GLY A 89 15.38 0.79 -6.89
N GLY A 90 16.14 0.32 -5.89
CA GLY A 90 16.35 1.05 -4.62
C GLY A 90 15.08 1.17 -3.76
N MET A 91 14.09 0.32 -4.03
CA MET A 91 12.75 0.33 -3.43
C MET A 91 12.45 -1.00 -2.73
N GLU A 92 13.45 -1.68 -2.18
CA GLU A 92 13.32 -3.03 -1.62
C GLU A 92 12.23 -3.08 -0.54
N ALA A 93 12.16 -2.07 0.33
CA ALA A 93 11.12 -1.99 1.36
C ALA A 93 9.69 -1.94 0.79
N CYS A 94 9.49 -1.41 -0.43
CA CYS A 94 8.21 -1.37 -1.13
C CYS A 94 7.93 -2.67 -1.91
N ALA A 95 8.96 -3.24 -2.53
CA ALA A 95 8.84 -4.38 -3.42
C ALA A 95 8.53 -5.71 -2.72
N VAL A 96 8.93 -5.89 -1.46
CA VAL A 96 8.67 -7.14 -0.71
C VAL A 96 7.28 -7.17 -0.03
N ASP A 97 6.52 -6.08 -0.10
CA ASP A 97 5.21 -5.92 0.58
C ASP A 97 4.06 -6.51 -0.26
N LEU A 98 4.23 -7.76 -0.71
CA LEU A 98 3.19 -8.51 -1.41
C LEU A 98 2.47 -9.46 -0.43
N HIS A 99 1.20 -9.12 -0.20
CA HIS A 99 0.16 -9.80 0.59
C HIS A 99 0.18 -11.32 0.56
#